data_AF-A0A941FNG0-F1
#
_entry.id   AF-A0A941FNG0-F1
#
_cell.length_a   1.000
_cell.length_b   1.000
_cell.length_c   1.000
_cell.angle_alpha   90.00
_cell.angle_beta   90.00
_cell.angle_gamma   90.00
#
_symmetry.space_group_name_H-M   'P 1'
#
loop_
_entity.id
_entity.type
_entity.pdbx_description
1 polymer ?
#
loop_
_entity_poly.entity_id
_entity_poly.type
_entity_poly.pdbx_seq_one_letter_code
_entity_poly.pdbx_strand_id
1 'polypeptide(L)'
;MTSEPAHEEGPTAGTTGTEFVLPLDEEMLAYFREMADVLAEHIGISRAEAVARINATYGAGESAAWGVDLMGHELPEYWAYGTYYSPDHRDRLPIGDPTADADIDFSTLPVRPAPPKDSPFWTLEE
;
A
#
# COMPACT_ATOMS: atom_id res chain seq x y z
N MET A 1 -15.05 31.03 41.38
CA MET A 1 -14.14 29.87 41.39
C MET A 1 -14.16 29.33 39.98
N THR A 2 -13.17 29.73 39.20
CA THR A 2 -13.00 29.34 37.80
C THR A 2 -11.88 28.32 37.80
N SER A 3 -12.20 27.06 37.56
CA SER A 3 -11.22 25.97 37.49
C SER A 3 -11.22 25.40 36.07
N GLU A 4 -10.07 25.59 35.44
CA GLU A 4 -9.42 24.89 34.32
C GLU A 4 -10.20 24.57 33.03
N PRO A 5 -9.71 25.00 31.85
CA PRO A 5 -9.95 24.27 30.62
C PRO A 5 -9.05 23.04 30.56
N ALA A 6 -9.65 21.88 30.26
CA ALA A 6 -8.92 20.69 29.85
C ALA A 6 -8.15 21.00 28.56
N HIS A 7 -6.83 21.07 28.67
CA HIS A 7 -5.93 20.88 27.54
C HIS A 7 -6.03 19.39 27.19
N GLU A 8 -6.93 19.04 26.27
CA GLU A 8 -6.81 17.77 25.55
C GLU A 8 -5.84 18.02 24.40
N GLU A 9 -4.63 17.51 24.63
CA GLU A 9 -3.50 17.41 23.72
C GLU A 9 -4.01 16.92 22.34
N GLY A 10 -3.84 17.75 21.31
CA GLY A 10 -4.10 17.32 19.94
C GLY A 10 -3.18 16.14 19.58
N PRO A 11 -3.61 15.20 18.72
CA PRO A 11 -2.76 14.09 18.34
C PRO A 11 -1.48 14.64 17.72
N THR A 12 -0.39 14.17 18.31
CA THR A 12 1.00 14.44 18.04
C THR A 12 1.31 14.28 16.55
N ALA A 13 2.13 15.20 16.02
CA ALA A 13 2.75 15.05 14.71
C ALA A 13 3.62 13.78 14.70
N GLY A 14 3.04 12.65 14.32
CA GLY A 14 3.69 11.35 14.21
C GLY A 14 3.99 11.01 12.76
N THR A 15 4.84 11.79 12.08
CA THR A 15 5.39 11.33 10.79
C THR A 15 6.50 10.33 11.09
N THR A 16 6.17 9.05 11.19
CA THR A 16 7.17 7.99 11.43
C THR A 16 7.21 6.98 10.29
N GLY A 17 7.71 7.41 9.13
CA GLY A 17 8.10 6.51 8.04
C GLY A 17 8.45 7.28 6.77
N THR A 18 9.74 7.44 6.47
CA THR A 18 10.20 8.05 5.20
C THR A 18 10.11 7.11 4.00
N GLU A 19 9.52 5.92 4.19
CA GLU A 19 9.45 4.88 3.18
C GLU A 19 8.38 5.20 2.11
N PHE A 20 7.26 5.83 2.48
CA PHE A 20 6.23 6.20 1.52
C PHE A 20 6.32 7.67 1.13
N VAL A 21 6.17 7.96 -0.17
CA VAL A 21 6.28 9.35 -0.70
C VAL A 21 5.05 10.21 -0.40
N LEU A 22 3.98 9.61 0.15
CA LEU A 22 2.77 10.29 0.59
C LEU A 22 2.85 10.68 2.06
N PRO A 23 2.23 11.82 2.45
CA PRO A 23 1.99 12.11 3.86
C PRO A 23 0.86 11.21 4.37
N LEU A 24 1.21 10.12 5.05
CA LEU A 24 0.26 9.19 5.67
C LEU A 24 0.12 9.50 7.16
N ASP A 25 -1.10 9.35 7.69
CA ASP A 25 -1.30 9.24 9.15
C ASP A 25 -0.87 7.85 9.65
N GLU A 26 -0.94 7.62 10.97
CA GLU A 26 -0.44 6.39 11.59
C GLU A 26 -1.19 5.13 11.10
N GLU A 27 -2.50 5.24 10.89
CA GLU A 27 -3.34 4.13 10.45
C GLU A 27 -3.05 3.76 8.99
N MET A 28 -3.01 4.76 8.10
CA MET A 28 -2.66 4.53 6.69
C MET A 28 -1.23 4.04 6.51
N LEU A 29 -0.32 4.53 7.35
CA LEU A 29 1.06 4.05 7.34
C LEU A 29 1.14 2.56 7.72
N ALA A 30 0.41 2.13 8.75
CA ALA A 30 0.32 0.72 9.11
C ALA A 30 -0.26 -0.12 7.97
N TYR A 31 -1.35 0.36 7.35
CA TYR A 31 -1.98 -0.31 6.21
C TYR A 31 -1.04 -0.46 5.01
N PHE A 32 -0.29 0.59 4.66
CA PHE A 32 0.68 0.55 3.56
C PHE A 32 1.86 -0.40 3.86
N ARG A 33 2.24 -0.55 5.14
CA ARG A 33 3.23 -1.55 5.56
C ARG A 33 2.70 -2.97 5.39
N GLU A 34 1.45 -3.22 5.76
CA GLU A 34 0.80 -4.52 5.54
C GLU A 34 0.74 -4.86 4.04
N MET A 35 0.43 -3.89 3.17
CA MET A 35 0.50 -4.08 1.72
C MET A 35 1.93 -4.47 1.25
N ALA A 36 2.96 -3.83 1.81
CA ALA A 36 4.34 -4.15 1.49
C ALA A 36 4.72 -5.55 1.99
N ASP A 37 4.22 -5.96 3.16
CA ASP A 37 4.43 -7.30 3.72
C ASP A 37 3.73 -8.37 2.88
N VAL A 38 2.50 -8.14 2.40
CA VAL A 38 1.83 -9.02 1.42
C VAL A 38 2.71 -9.26 0.20
N LEU A 39 3.26 -8.20 -0.39
CA LEU A 39 4.14 -8.34 -1.56
C LEU A 39 5.43 -9.11 -1.20
N ALA A 40 6.02 -8.85 -0.05
CA ALA A 40 7.23 -9.55 0.36
C ALA A 40 6.98 -11.04 0.67
N GLU A 41 5.89 -11.37 1.34
CA GLU A 41 5.60 -12.71 1.84
C GLU A 41 4.90 -13.59 0.80
N HIS A 42 3.89 -13.06 0.11
CA HIS A 42 3.09 -13.85 -0.85
C HIS A 42 3.73 -13.90 -2.24
N ILE A 43 4.43 -12.84 -2.65
CA ILE A 43 5.06 -12.76 -3.97
C ILE A 43 6.56 -13.07 -3.90
N GLY A 44 7.22 -12.74 -2.79
CA GLY A 44 8.65 -13.01 -2.59
C GLY A 44 9.59 -11.93 -3.12
N ILE A 45 9.11 -10.69 -3.29
CA ILE A 45 9.97 -9.55 -3.67
C ILE A 45 10.60 -8.87 -2.45
N SER A 46 11.65 -8.07 -2.65
CA SER A 46 12.25 -7.31 -1.55
C SER A 46 11.28 -6.26 -0.99
N ARG A 47 11.43 -5.92 0.30
CA ARG A 47 10.65 -4.82 0.90
C ARG A 47 10.87 -3.50 0.16
N ALA A 48 12.10 -3.23 -0.31
CA ALA A 48 12.41 -2.03 -1.08
C ALA A 48 11.63 -1.99 -2.42
N GLU A 49 11.53 -3.11 -3.13
CA GLU A 49 10.72 -3.17 -4.35
C GLU A 49 9.22 -3.06 -4.06
N ALA A 50 8.74 -3.71 -3.00
CA ALA A 50 7.35 -3.61 -2.57
C ALA A 50 6.95 -2.16 -2.30
N VAL A 51 7.75 -1.45 -1.49
CA VAL A 51 7.55 -0.02 -1.20
C VAL A 51 7.64 0.82 -2.47
N ALA A 52 8.59 0.55 -3.37
CA ALA A 52 8.72 1.29 -4.62
C ALA A 52 7.48 1.12 -5.53
N ARG A 53 6.92 -0.09 -5.64
CA ARG A 53 5.70 -0.35 -6.41
C ARG A 53 4.48 0.37 -5.82
N ILE A 54 4.33 0.36 -4.50
CA ILE A 54 3.29 1.09 -3.78
C ILE A 54 3.45 2.60 -4.03
N ASN A 55 4.66 3.13 -3.89
CA ASN A 55 4.96 4.54 -4.16
C ASN A 55 4.68 4.95 -5.60
N ALA A 56 5.03 4.12 -6.58
CA ALA A 56 4.76 4.44 -7.98
C ALA A 56 3.26 4.38 -8.32
N THR A 57 2.51 3.51 -7.65
CA THR A 57 1.08 3.32 -7.92
C THR A 57 0.23 4.37 -7.24
N TYR A 58 0.50 4.65 -5.96
CA TYR A 58 -0.35 5.52 -5.13
C TYR A 58 0.32 6.86 -4.80
N GLY A 59 1.65 6.94 -4.88
CA GLY A 59 2.41 8.13 -4.50
C GLY A 59 2.42 9.26 -5.52
N ALA A 60 1.97 9.01 -6.75
CA ALA A 60 1.90 10.00 -7.82
C ALA A 60 0.44 10.41 -8.12
N GLY A 61 -0.18 11.24 -7.27
CA GLY A 61 -1.43 11.94 -7.60
C GLY A 61 -2.58 11.86 -6.60
N GLU A 62 -3.81 12.08 -7.08
CA GLU A 62 -5.08 12.16 -6.33
C GLU A 62 -5.43 10.91 -5.51
N SER A 63 -4.65 9.83 -5.57
CA SER A 63 -4.81 8.63 -4.74
C SER A 63 -4.68 8.93 -3.24
N ALA A 64 -3.92 9.97 -2.87
CA ALA A 64 -3.89 10.49 -1.50
C ALA A 64 -5.28 10.98 -1.01
N ALA A 65 -6.21 11.27 -1.92
CA ALA A 65 -7.57 11.71 -1.62
C ALA A 65 -8.56 10.55 -1.40
N TRP A 66 -8.16 9.30 -1.65
CA TRP A 66 -9.04 8.14 -1.42
C TRP A 66 -9.23 7.83 0.07
N GLY A 67 -8.28 8.23 0.92
CA GLY A 67 -8.37 8.14 2.38
C GLY A 67 -8.47 6.71 2.92
N VAL A 68 -8.44 6.58 4.25
CA VAL A 68 -8.67 5.31 4.97
C VAL A 68 -10.02 4.72 4.60
N ASP A 69 -11.05 5.54 4.43
CA ASP A 69 -12.41 5.05 4.17
C ASP A 69 -12.51 4.21 2.89
N LEU A 70 -11.85 4.59 1.78
CA LEU A 70 -11.94 3.78 0.56
C LEU A 70 -11.00 2.57 0.60
N MET A 71 -9.75 2.78 1.02
CA MET A 71 -8.74 1.71 0.98
C MET A 71 -8.96 0.69 2.10
N GLY A 72 -9.26 1.15 3.32
CA GLY A 72 -9.49 0.32 4.50
C GLY A 72 -10.79 -0.49 4.50
N HIS A 73 -11.65 -0.32 3.49
CA HIS A 73 -12.77 -1.23 3.26
C HIS A 73 -12.36 -2.54 2.56
N GLU A 74 -11.20 -2.56 1.93
CA GLU A 74 -10.67 -3.73 1.23
C GLU A 74 -9.46 -4.30 1.97
N LEU A 75 -9.15 -5.57 1.68
CA LEU A 75 -7.95 -6.22 2.22
C LEU A 75 -6.66 -5.57 1.67
N PRO A 76 -5.56 -5.54 2.44
CA PRO A 76 -4.27 -5.08 1.92
C PRO A 76 -3.86 -5.80 0.63
N GLU A 77 -4.17 -7.10 0.51
CA GLU A 77 -3.97 -7.91 -0.68
C GLU A 77 -4.62 -7.34 -1.93
N TYR A 78 -5.85 -6.83 -1.84
CA TYR A 78 -6.57 -6.26 -2.98
C TYR A 78 -5.75 -5.15 -3.65
N TRP A 79 -5.24 -4.22 -2.84
CA TRP A 79 -4.43 -3.11 -3.33
C TRP A 79 -3.01 -3.55 -3.67
N ALA A 80 -2.39 -4.37 -2.83
CA ALA A 80 -1.04 -4.88 -3.04
C ALA A 80 -0.91 -5.63 -4.37
N TYR A 81 -1.79 -6.60 -4.64
CA TYR A 81 -1.81 -7.33 -5.90
C TYR A 81 -2.06 -6.42 -7.09
N GLY A 82 -2.88 -5.38 -6.95
CA GLY A 82 -3.08 -4.36 -7.98
C GLY A 82 -1.79 -3.64 -8.40
N THR A 83 -0.81 -3.50 -7.50
CA THR A 83 0.51 -2.92 -7.81
C THR A 83 1.46 -3.88 -8.53
N TYR A 84 1.22 -5.19 -8.42
CA TYR A 84 2.13 -6.23 -8.91
C TYR A 84 1.60 -6.93 -10.17
N TYR A 85 0.34 -7.33 -10.18
CA TYR A 85 -0.29 -8.02 -11.30
C TYR A 85 -1.11 -7.07 -12.19
N SER A 86 -1.17 -7.40 -13.47
CA SER A 86 -2.18 -6.88 -14.40
C SER A 86 -3.31 -7.90 -14.53
N PRO A 87 -4.52 -7.46 -14.91
CA PRO A 87 -5.63 -8.39 -15.10
C PRO A 87 -5.31 -9.52 -16.08
N ASP A 88 -5.88 -10.71 -15.83
CA ASP A 88 -5.83 -11.83 -16.77
C ASP A 88 -6.62 -11.53 -18.07
N HIS A 89 -6.64 -12.48 -19.00
CA HIS A 89 -7.40 -12.39 -20.25
C HIS A 89 -8.93 -12.32 -20.07
N ARG A 90 -9.43 -12.47 -18.84
CA ARG A 90 -10.83 -12.35 -18.43
C ARG A 90 -11.07 -11.09 -17.60
N ASP A 91 -10.11 -10.17 -17.60
CA ASP A 91 -10.10 -8.92 -16.82
C ASP A 91 -10.20 -9.15 -15.31
N ARG A 92 -9.66 -10.27 -14.79
CA ARG A 92 -9.65 -10.58 -13.35
C ARG A 92 -8.33 -10.24 -12.69
N LEU A 93 -8.40 -9.73 -11.47
CA LEU A 93 -7.28 -9.58 -10.54
C LEU A 93 -7.63 -10.28 -9.23
N PRO A 94 -6.65 -10.90 -8.55
CA PRO A 94 -6.86 -11.44 -7.24
C PRO A 94 -7.17 -10.32 -6.24
N ILE A 95 -8.06 -10.62 -5.30
CA ILE A 95 -8.55 -9.66 -4.30
C ILE A 95 -8.07 -9.99 -2.88
N GLY A 96 -7.37 -11.11 -2.69
CA GLY A 96 -6.90 -11.57 -1.39
C GLY A 96 -7.85 -12.52 -0.66
N ASP A 97 -9.07 -12.71 -1.16
CA ASP A 97 -10.00 -13.67 -0.60
C ASP A 97 -9.70 -15.08 -1.15
N PRO A 98 -9.34 -16.07 -0.30
CA PRO A 98 -8.95 -17.40 -0.77
C PRO A 98 -10.05 -18.16 -1.51
N THR A 99 -11.31 -17.82 -1.29
CA THR A 99 -12.45 -18.46 -1.98
C THR A 99 -12.71 -17.80 -3.32
N ALA A 100 -12.67 -16.46 -3.39
CA ALA A 100 -12.83 -15.71 -4.64
C ALA A 100 -11.65 -15.93 -5.60
N ASP A 101 -10.44 -16.06 -5.06
CA ASP A 101 -9.22 -16.23 -5.85
C ASP A 101 -8.88 -17.70 -6.13
N ALA A 102 -9.73 -18.65 -5.69
CA ALA A 102 -9.46 -20.08 -5.75
C ALA A 102 -9.17 -20.62 -7.17
N ASP A 103 -9.71 -19.97 -8.21
CA ASP A 103 -9.53 -20.36 -9.62
C ASP A 103 -8.58 -19.42 -10.39
N ILE A 104 -7.86 -18.55 -9.70
CA ILE A 104 -6.84 -17.68 -10.28
C ILE A 104 -5.50 -18.42 -10.25
N ASP A 105 -4.94 -18.68 -11.44
CA ASP A 105 -3.56 -19.15 -11.56
C ASP A 105 -2.61 -17.95 -11.55
N PHE A 106 -2.10 -17.61 -10.36
CA PHE A 106 -1.16 -16.51 -10.15
C PHE A 106 0.09 -16.59 -11.03
N SER A 107 0.51 -17.79 -11.45
CA SER A 107 1.70 -17.96 -12.32
C SER A 107 1.47 -17.50 -13.76
N THR A 108 0.21 -17.31 -14.16
CA THR A 108 -0.19 -16.88 -15.51
C THR A 108 -0.53 -15.39 -15.58
N LEU A 109 -0.65 -14.72 -14.42
CA LEU A 109 -0.95 -13.30 -14.38
C LEU A 109 0.22 -12.47 -14.93
N PRO A 110 -0.03 -11.53 -15.85
CA PRO A 110 1.01 -10.63 -16.31
C PRO A 110 1.52 -9.78 -15.15
N VAL A 111 2.83 -9.73 -14.96
CA VAL A 111 3.46 -8.92 -13.91
C VAL A 111 3.72 -7.51 -14.43
N ARG A 112 3.30 -6.50 -13.66
CA ARG A 112 3.62 -5.10 -13.92
C ARG A 112 5.12 -4.86 -13.74
N PRO A 113 5.76 -4.06 -14.62
CA PRO A 113 7.17 -3.73 -14.44
C PRO A 113 7.38 -3.00 -13.10
N ALA A 114 8.50 -3.28 -12.43
CA ALA A 114 8.92 -2.47 -11.29
C ALA A 114 9.24 -1.04 -11.76
N PRO A 115 9.14 -0.04 -10.87
CA PRO A 115 9.53 1.32 -11.21
C PRO A 115 11.02 1.40 -11.57
N PRO A 116 11.45 2.30 -12.48
CA PRO A 116 12.87 2.51 -12.78
C PRO A 116 13.69 2.76 -11.50
N LYS A 117 14.87 2.15 -11.38
CA LYS A 117 15.71 2.21 -10.16
C LYS A 117 16.20 3.62 -9.80
N ASP A 118 16.26 4.50 -10.79
CA ASP A 118 16.61 5.92 -10.66
C ASP A 118 15.39 6.82 -10.41
N SER A 119 14.18 6.25 -10.32
CA SER A 119 12.96 6.98 -10.01
C SER A 119 12.88 7.35 -8.51
N PRO A 120 12.14 8.41 -8.15
CA PRO A 120 12.00 8.85 -6.76
C PRO A 120 11.19 7.89 -5.87
N PHE A 121 10.66 6.80 -6.43
CA PHE A 121 9.82 5.85 -5.70
C PHE A 121 10.63 4.84 -4.88
N TRP A 122 11.93 4.69 -5.19
CA TRP A 122 12.87 3.87 -4.42
C TRP A 122 13.41 4.67 -3.23
N THR A 123 12.68 4.61 -2.12
CA THR A 123 12.98 5.33 -0.87
C THR A 123 13.77 4.50 0.13
N LEU A 124 13.85 3.17 -0.09
CA LEU A 124 14.60 2.22 0.72
C LEU A 124 15.75 1.63 -0.10
N GLU A 125 16.86 1.32 0.58
CA GLU A 125 17.98 0.58 0.00
C GLU A 125 17.65 -0.93 -0.14
N GLU A 126 18.25 -1.59 -1.13
CA GLU A 126 18.10 -3.05 -1.38
C GLU A 126 19.10 -3.92 -0.62
#